data_AF-A0A6C0EZ54-F1
#
_entry.id   AF-A0A6C0EZ54-F1
#
_cell.length_a   1.000
_cell.length_b   1.000
_cell.length_c   1.000
_cell.angle_alpha   90.00
_cell.angle_beta   90.00
_cell.angle_gamma   90.00
#
_symmetry.space_group_name_H-M   'P 1'
#
loop_
_entity.id
_entity.type
_entity.pdbx_description
1 polymer ?
#
loop_
_entity_poly.entity_id
_entity_poly.type
_entity_poly.pdbx_seq_one_letter_code
_entity_poly.pdbx_strand_id
1 'polypeptide(L)' 'MYLRKIIDNIEHYGDILAIPFFILASYYFINKPRKSIIEQILTLFVVVGTIADILFTMKFTYMKR' A
#
# COMPACT_ATOMS: atom_id res chain seq x y z
N MET A 1 -21.60 18.28 -5.34
CA MET A 1 -20.72 18.66 -4.20
C MET A 1 -20.63 17.56 -3.13
N TYR A 2 -21.74 16.92 -2.72
CA TYR A 2 -21.73 15.79 -1.77
C TYR A 2 -21.04 14.52 -2.31
N LEU A 3 -21.26 14.16 -3.58
CA LEU A 3 -20.71 12.94 -4.19
C LEU A 3 -19.17 12.91 -4.17
N ARG A 4 -18.54 14.06 -4.43
CA ARG A 4 -17.08 14.22 -4.46
C ARG A 4 -16.47 13.95 -3.07
N LYS A 5 -17.08 14.50 -2.01
CA LYS A 5 -16.65 14.25 -0.62
C LYS A 5 -16.73 12.78 -0.20
N ILE A 6 -17.68 12.01 -0.74
CA ILE A 6 -17.78 10.57 -0.44
C ILE A 6 -16.68 9.80 -1.17
N ILE A 7 -16.47 10.11 -2.46
CA ILE A 7 -15.41 9.50 -3.29
C ILE A 7 -14.02 9.81 -2.70
N ASP A 8 -13.77 11.05 -2.32
CA ASP A 8 -12.49 11.47 -1.72
C ASP A 8 -12.19 10.65 -0.45
N ASN A 9 -13.19 10.34 0.38
CA ASN A 9 -12.95 9.55 1.60
C ASN A 9 -12.77 8.04 1.31
N ILE A 10 -13.41 7.49 0.27
CA ILE A 10 -13.30 6.07 -0.10
C ILE A 10 -11.87 5.71 -0.52
N GLU A 11 -11.21 6.59 -1.29
CA GLU A 11 -9.81 6.39 -1.71
C GLU A 11 -8.91 6.17 -0.50
N HIS A 12 -9.04 7.01 0.52
CA HIS A 12 -8.23 6.93 1.73
C HIS A 12 -8.55 5.72 2.62
N TYR A 13 -9.81 5.27 2.66
CA TYR A 13 -10.15 4.01 3.32
C TYR A 13 -9.56 2.81 2.56
N GLY A 14 -9.49 2.90 1.23
CA GLY A 14 -8.82 1.92 0.38
C GLY A 14 -7.34 1.80 0.72
N ASP A 15 -6.61 2.91 0.76
CA ASP A 15 -5.18 2.94 1.08
C ASP A 15 -4.89 2.35 2.48
N ILE A 16 -5.70 2.70 3.49
CA ILE A 16 -5.54 2.19 4.85
C ILE A 16 -5.74 0.66 4.90
N LEU A 17 -6.74 0.15 4.17
CA LEU A 17 -7.01 -1.28 4.09
C LEU A 17 -5.95 -2.02 3.26
N ALA A 18 -5.31 -1.37 2.29
CA ALA A 18 -4.29 -1.97 1.45
C ALA A 18 -2.97 -2.25 2.20
N ILE A 19 -2.59 -1.39 3.16
CA ILE A 19 -1.37 -1.52 3.97
C ILE A 19 -1.17 -2.94 4.56
N PRO A 20 -2.13 -3.54 5.31
CA PRO A 20 -1.94 -4.88 5.87
C PRO A 20 -1.77 -5.96 4.80
N PHE A 21 -2.44 -5.86 3.64
CA PHE A 21 -2.26 -6.80 2.54
C PHE A 21 -0.88 -6.67 1.89
N PHE A 22 -0.39 -5.44 1.72
CA PHE A 22 0.93 -5.15 1.21
C PHE A 22 2.05 -5.60 2.17
N ILE A 23 1.86 -5.45 3.48
CA ILE A 23 2.77 -5.99 4.50
C ILE A 23 2.81 -7.52 4.43
N LEU A 24 1.64 -8.18 4.33
CA LEU A 24 1.58 -9.63 4.22
C LEU A 24 2.26 -10.14 2.94
N ALA A 25 2.02 -9.46 1.81
CA ALA A 25 2.66 -9.75 0.54
C ALA A 25 4.18 -9.55 0.63
N SER A 26 4.65 -8.45 1.23
CA SER A 26 6.08 -8.19 1.47
C SER A 26 6.71 -9.31 2.27
N TYR A 27 6.08 -9.71 3.39
CA TYR A 27 6.55 -10.80 4.24
C TYR A 27 6.61 -12.13 3.49
N TYR A 28 5.57 -12.47 2.73
CA TYR A 28 5.52 -13.68 1.92
C TYR A 28 6.65 -13.73 0.89
N PHE A 29 6.81 -12.66 0.10
CA PHE A 29 7.82 -12.62 -0.93
C PHE A 29 9.23 -12.64 -0.33
N ILE A 30 9.51 -11.85 0.71
CA ILE A 30 10.85 -11.83 1.35
C ILE A 30 11.27 -13.23 1.81
N ASN A 31 10.39 -13.97 2.49
CA ASN A 31 10.69 -15.30 3.02
C ASN A 31 10.74 -16.41 1.97
N LYS A 32 10.35 -16.15 0.72
CA LYS A 32 10.42 -17.15 -0.35
C LYS A 32 11.89 -17.50 -0.67
N PRO A 33 12.32 -18.77 -0.51
CA PRO A 33 13.73 -19.17 -0.59
C PRO A 33 14.28 -19.22 -2.03
N ARG A 34 13.43 -19.47 -3.03
CA ARG A 34 13.78 -19.40 -4.45
C ARG A 34 12.79 -18.51 -5.17
N LYS A 35 13.27 -17.36 -5.63
CA LYS A 35 12.49 -16.36 -6.37
C LYS A 35 12.90 -16.40 -7.83
N SER A 36 11.94 -16.53 -8.73
CA SER A 36 12.18 -16.26 -10.16
C SER A 36 12.50 -14.77 -10.37
N ILE A 37 13.01 -14.40 -11.55
CA ILE A 37 13.28 -13.00 -11.90
C ILE A 37 12.01 -12.14 -11.75
N ILE A 38 10.86 -12.67 -12.21
CA ILE A 38 9.56 -12.00 -12.08
C ILE A 38 9.21 -11.79 -10.61
N GLU A 39 9.48 -12.77 -9.76
CA GLU A 39 9.18 -12.68 -8.33
C GLU A 39 10.11 -11.71 -7.60
N GLN A 40 11.35 -11.56 -8.03
CA GLN A 40 12.25 -10.53 -7.50
C GLN A 40 11.75 -9.13 -7.85
N ILE A 41 11.31 -8.94 -9.10
CA ILE A 41 10.69 -7.68 -9.55
C ILE A 41 9.41 -7.42 -8.74
N LEU A 42 8.53 -8.43 -8.58
CA LEU A 42 7.33 -8.30 -7.75
C LEU A 42 7.67 -7.97 -6.30
N THR A 43 8.70 -8.60 -5.72
CA THR A 43 9.14 -8.31 -4.36
C THR A 43 9.53 -6.84 -4.23
N LEU A 44 10.28 -6.30 -5.20
CA LEU A 44 10.66 -4.89 -5.22
C LEU A 44 9.42 -3.99 -5.30
N PHE A 45 8.49 -4.27 -6.22
CA PHE A 45 7.25 -3.48 -6.36
C PHE A 45 6.39 -3.52 -5.11
N VAL A 46 6.24 -4.69 -4.48
CA VAL A 46 5.43 -4.85 -3.28
C VAL A 46 6.05 -4.11 -2.10
N VAL A 47 7.38 -4.17 -1.92
CA VAL A 47 8.08 -3.42 -0.85
C VAL A 47 7.97 -1.91 -1.08
N VAL A 48 8.24 -1.44 -2.30
CA VAL A 48 8.14 -0.01 -2.65
C VAL A 48 6.69 0.48 -2.52
N GLY A 49 5.72 -0.31 -2.97
CA GLY A 49 4.28 -0.02 -2.84
C GLY A 49 3.86 0.07 -1.39
N THR A 50 4.31 -0.85 -0.54
CA THR A 50 4.04 -0.81 0.92
C THR A 50 4.55 0.50 1.55
N ILE A 51 5.76 0.92 1.19
CA ILE A 51 6.35 2.18 1.70
C ILE A 51 5.55 3.38 1.18
N ALA A 52 5.20 3.38 -0.11
CA ALA A 52 4.41 4.46 -0.72
C ALA A 52 3.03 4.58 -0.06
N ASP A 53 2.30 3.48 0.13
CA ASP A 53 0.98 3.47 0.77
C ASP A 53 1.04 4.02 2.20
N ILE A 54 2.06 3.65 2.98
CA ILE A 54 2.28 4.20 4.32
C ILE A 54 2.52 5.71 4.25
N LEU A 55 3.40 6.18 3.35
CA LEU A 55 3.70 7.61 3.21
C LEU A 55 2.48 8.43 2.78
N PHE A 56 1.69 7.95 1.82
CA PHE A 56 0.47 8.63 1.38
C PHE A 56 -0.61 8.63 2.47
N THR A 57 -0.79 7.52 3.17
CA THR A 57 -1.72 7.42 4.31
C THR A 57 -1.31 8.36 5.45
N MET A 58 -0.01 8.44 5.76
CA MET A 58 0.50 9.39 6.75
C MET A 58 0.31 10.83 6.29
N LYS A 59 0.67 11.16 5.04
CA LYS A 59 0.47 12.49 4.48
C LYS A 59 -1.00 12.91 4.56
N PHE A 60 -1.93 12.03 4.21
CA PHE A 60 -3.36 12.31 4.32
C PHE A 60 -3.80 12.48 5.78
N THR A 61 -3.39 11.60 6.69
CA THR A 61 -3.84 11.62 8.08
C THR A 61 -3.26 12.80 8.87
N TYR A 62 -1.99 13.14 8.66
CA TYR A 62 -1.30 14.21 9.38
C TYR A 62 -1.54 15.62 8.81
N MET A 63 -1.77 15.74 7.50
CA MET A 63 -2.05 17.05 6.87
C MET A 63 -3.53 17.47 6.96
N LYS A 64 -4.41 16.58 7.42
CA LYS A 64 -5.82 16.88 7.70
C LYS A 64 -6.06 17.41 9.12
N ARG A 65 -4.99 17.66 9.89
CA ARG A 65 -5.03 18.42 11.15
C ARG A 65 -4.91 19.92 10.89
#